data_AF-A0A261AMR7-F1
#
_entry.id   AF-A0A261AMR7-F1
#
_cell.length_a   1.000
_cell.length_b   1.000
_cell.length_c   1.000
_cell.angle_alpha   90.00
_cell.angle_beta   90.00
_cell.angle_gamma   90.00
#
_symmetry.space_group_name_H-M   'P 1'
#
loop_
_entity.id
_entity.type
_entity.pdbx_description
1 polymer ?
#
loop_
_entity_poly.entity_id
_entity_poly.type
_entity_poly.pdbx_seq_one_letter_code
_entity_poly.pdbx_strand_id
1 'polypeptide(L)'
;MTFYEDPEFPIKGNSKRPHDLVPFPKFFGLNFNTSRRDDWRTHFKRRTEINGAHAGFFLVAVSSLTKDLISFHKIVEEQSFDEHEYTGKFHFKFYDETRQLKTIEIDDRLPIKPCGALQYAQNVGDVFWYPLMEKAYAKFCGSYEQIETGLLIKSMFHVTGRNPEWFDNGAESCLPFNAEGIYSNLRNLIEKKIILVCKLRNPEENNQAYGSGFTIIDVTEKRRISNDGIPELRKFVQLRHPSGKIPESMMADMGIYELTSLGEGLMDTEKFVNQMQCVYSVDMSMHQLRRSPGLDAISIPFIPEKENPYVNSHRAKH
;
A
#
# COMPACT_ATOMS: atom_id res chain seq x y z
N MET A 1 28.14 -9.65 -20.70
CA MET A 1 28.08 -8.84 -19.47
C MET A 1 27.34 -9.67 -18.43
N THR A 2 27.86 -9.80 -17.21
CA THR A 2 27.16 -10.52 -16.14
C THR A 2 26.36 -9.52 -15.32
N PHE A 3 25.04 -9.67 -15.30
CA PHE A 3 24.16 -8.84 -14.48
C PHE A 3 24.27 -9.22 -13.00
N TYR A 4 23.95 -8.27 -12.11
CA TYR A 4 23.91 -8.50 -10.67
C TYR A 4 22.93 -9.63 -10.32
N GLU A 5 23.34 -10.46 -9.37
CA GLU A 5 22.52 -11.46 -8.70
C GLU A 5 22.69 -11.27 -7.20
N ASP A 6 21.57 -11.25 -6.48
CA ASP A 6 21.57 -10.99 -5.04
C ASP A 6 21.85 -12.31 -4.27
N PRO A 7 23.01 -12.43 -3.60
CA PRO A 7 23.35 -13.64 -2.85
C PRO A 7 22.54 -13.78 -1.55
N GLU A 8 21.98 -12.68 -1.02
CA GLU A 8 21.24 -12.67 0.24
C GLU A 8 19.76 -13.00 0.05
N PHE A 9 19.23 -12.75 -1.14
CA PHE A 9 17.83 -13.04 -1.48
C PHE A 9 17.68 -13.75 -2.83
N PRO A 10 18.24 -14.97 -2.95
CA PRO A 10 18.20 -15.73 -4.20
C PRO A 10 16.78 -16.22 -4.50
N ILE A 11 16.38 -16.16 -5.77
CA ILE A 11 15.10 -16.73 -6.19
C ILE A 11 15.25 -18.24 -6.41
N LYS A 12 14.39 -19.01 -5.73
CA LYS A 12 14.25 -20.45 -5.94
C LYS A 12 13.20 -20.68 -7.03
N GLY A 13 13.55 -21.39 -8.10
CA GLY A 13 12.64 -21.74 -9.18
C GLY A 13 12.69 -20.79 -10.38
N ASN A 14 11.63 -20.79 -11.18
CA ASN A 14 11.58 -20.03 -12.43
C ASN A 14 11.49 -18.53 -12.15
N SER A 15 12.40 -17.77 -12.75
CA SER A 15 12.40 -16.31 -12.72
C SER A 15 12.82 -15.74 -14.06
N LYS A 16 12.43 -14.49 -14.29
CA LYS A 16 12.78 -13.72 -15.49
C LYS A 16 13.16 -12.30 -15.11
N ARG A 17 14.03 -11.67 -15.88
CA ARG A 17 14.27 -10.22 -15.78
C ARG A 17 13.20 -9.46 -16.57
N PRO A 18 12.95 -8.18 -16.29
CA PRO A 18 12.02 -7.35 -17.06
C PRO A 18 12.28 -7.36 -18.57
N HIS A 19 13.54 -7.38 -18.99
CA HIS A 19 13.96 -7.50 -20.39
C HIS A 19 13.57 -8.84 -21.05
N ASP A 20 13.32 -9.90 -20.27
CA ASP A 20 12.83 -11.20 -20.77
C ASP A 20 11.29 -11.26 -20.88
N LEU A 21 10.61 -10.22 -20.38
CA LEU A 21 9.15 -10.11 -20.30
C LEU A 21 8.62 -9.09 -21.30
N VAL A 22 9.32 -7.97 -21.48
CA VAL A 22 8.97 -6.89 -22.42
C VAL A 22 10.21 -6.34 -23.13
N PRO A 23 10.10 -5.79 -24.34
CA PRO A 23 11.25 -5.30 -25.10
C PRO A 23 11.91 -4.05 -24.51
N PHE A 24 11.14 -3.16 -23.89
CA PHE A 24 11.61 -1.86 -23.39
C PHE A 24 11.10 -1.62 -21.98
N PRO A 25 11.61 -2.34 -20.97
CA PRO A 25 11.15 -2.14 -19.59
C PRO A 25 11.46 -0.72 -19.11
N LYS A 26 10.58 -0.20 -18.28
CA LYS A 26 10.69 1.11 -17.65
C LYS A 26 10.53 0.97 -16.16
N PHE A 27 11.22 1.83 -15.43
CA PHE A 27 11.07 1.87 -13.98
C PHE A 27 9.71 2.49 -13.62
N PHE A 28 9.45 3.73 -14.05
CA PHE A 28 8.11 4.32 -14.07
C PHE A 28 7.57 4.46 -15.50
N GLY A 29 6.25 4.41 -15.68
CA GLY A 29 5.59 4.55 -16.99
C GLY A 29 5.40 5.98 -17.44
N LEU A 30 5.47 6.93 -16.51
CA LEU A 30 5.41 8.35 -16.79
C LEU A 30 6.82 8.88 -16.96
N ASN A 31 7.07 9.63 -18.04
CA ASN A 31 8.32 10.36 -18.22
C ASN A 31 8.51 11.32 -17.04
N PHE A 32 9.34 10.92 -16.07
CA PHE A 32 9.70 11.77 -14.95
C PHE A 32 10.60 12.88 -15.48
N ASN A 33 10.02 14.07 -15.64
CA ASN A 33 10.86 15.23 -15.85
C ASN A 33 11.49 15.58 -14.49
N THR A 34 12.78 15.29 -14.32
CA THR A 34 13.55 15.57 -13.11
C THR A 34 13.51 17.05 -12.69
N SER A 35 13.19 17.96 -13.63
CA SER A 35 12.96 19.39 -13.36
C SER A 35 11.60 19.71 -12.70
N ARG A 36 10.68 18.73 -12.62
CA ARG A 36 9.33 18.87 -12.05
C ARG A 36 9.05 17.79 -10.99
N ARG A 37 9.96 17.63 -10.03
CA ARG A 37 9.78 16.69 -8.90
C ARG A 37 8.45 16.87 -8.15
N ASP A 38 7.86 18.07 -8.23
CA ASP A 38 6.61 18.44 -7.55
C ASP A 38 5.36 18.42 -8.44
N ASP A 39 5.41 17.92 -9.69
CA ASP A 39 4.21 17.83 -10.52
C ASP A 39 3.34 16.62 -10.15
N TRP A 40 2.66 16.75 -9.00
CA TRP A 40 1.74 15.79 -8.43
C TRP A 40 0.65 15.29 -9.39
N ARG A 41 0.32 16.07 -10.44
CA ARG A 41 -0.68 15.68 -11.45
C ARG A 41 -0.24 14.49 -12.28
N THR A 42 1.07 14.36 -12.51
CA THR A 42 1.64 13.18 -13.17
C THR A 42 1.67 12.00 -12.19
N HIS A 43 2.12 12.23 -10.96
CA HIS A 43 2.28 11.18 -9.95
C HIS A 43 1.00 10.54 -9.45
N PHE A 44 -0.14 11.25 -9.46
CA PHE A 44 -1.44 10.64 -9.21
C PHE A 44 -1.78 9.52 -10.22
N LYS A 45 -1.07 9.42 -11.35
CA LYS A 45 -1.17 8.28 -12.26
C LYS A 45 -0.26 7.11 -11.85
N ARG A 46 0.75 7.27 -10.99
CA ARG A 46 1.59 6.13 -10.52
C ARG A 46 0.79 5.06 -9.78
N ARG A 47 -0.29 5.45 -9.11
CA ARG A 47 -1.24 4.49 -8.52
C ARG A 47 -1.95 3.59 -9.55
N THR A 48 -1.92 3.94 -10.84
CA THR A 48 -2.41 3.06 -11.93
C THR A 48 -1.33 2.11 -12.42
N GLU A 49 -0.08 2.30 -12.00
CA GLU A 49 1.06 1.40 -12.24
C GLU A 49 1.20 0.35 -11.13
N ILE A 50 0.33 0.42 -10.12
CA ILE A 50 0.20 -0.57 -9.06
C ILE A 50 -0.82 -1.61 -9.51
N ASN A 51 -0.38 -2.86 -9.68
CA ASN A 51 -1.24 -3.96 -10.09
C ASN A 51 -0.81 -5.27 -9.41
N GLY A 52 -1.80 -6.07 -9.02
CA GLY A 52 -1.60 -7.29 -8.26
C GLY A 52 -2.40 -7.33 -6.96
N ALA A 53 -2.54 -8.53 -6.40
CA ALA A 53 -3.28 -8.80 -5.17
C ALA A 53 -2.39 -9.36 -4.05
N HIS A 54 -1.06 -9.36 -4.24
CA HIS A 54 -0.11 -9.84 -3.25
C HIS A 54 0.40 -8.69 -2.35
N ALA A 55 1.03 -9.02 -1.23
CA ALA A 55 1.54 -8.10 -0.21
C ALA A 55 0.49 -7.36 0.65
N GLY A 56 -0.78 -7.80 0.64
CA GLY A 56 -1.80 -7.40 1.63
C GLY A 56 -1.82 -5.90 1.97
N PHE A 57 -1.56 -5.58 3.24
CA PHE A 57 -1.57 -4.19 3.73
C PHE A 57 -0.34 -3.35 3.31
N PHE A 58 0.76 -3.96 2.88
CA PHE A 58 1.88 -3.20 2.31
C PHE A 58 1.43 -2.44 1.07
N LEU A 59 0.59 -3.06 0.24
CA LEU A 59 0.08 -2.42 -0.95
C LEU A 59 -0.81 -1.21 -0.64
N VAL A 60 -1.61 -1.29 0.43
CA VAL A 60 -2.38 -0.14 0.93
C VAL A 60 -1.44 0.99 1.34
N ALA A 61 -0.37 0.69 2.07
CA ALA A 61 0.60 1.68 2.52
C ALA A 61 1.30 2.37 1.33
N VAL A 62 1.78 1.61 0.34
CA VAL A 62 2.41 2.14 -0.87
C VAL A 62 1.43 2.97 -1.69
N SER A 63 0.20 2.50 -1.89
CA SER A 63 -0.83 3.27 -2.60
C SER A 63 -1.12 4.59 -1.90
N SER A 64 -1.09 4.64 -0.57
CA SER A 64 -1.37 5.85 0.20
C SER A 64 -0.27 6.91 0.08
N LEU A 65 0.99 6.48 -0.05
CA LEU A 65 2.14 7.37 -0.27
C LEU A 65 2.08 8.12 -1.59
N THR A 66 1.31 7.66 -2.58
CA THR A 66 1.15 8.41 -3.84
C THR A 66 0.47 9.77 -3.65
N LYS A 67 -0.12 10.04 -2.46
CA LYS A 67 -0.62 11.37 -2.03
C LYS A 67 0.47 12.29 -1.45
N ASP A 68 1.62 11.75 -1.05
CA ASP A 68 2.75 12.50 -0.50
C ASP A 68 4.07 12.16 -1.23
N LEU A 69 4.36 12.93 -2.26
CA LEU A 69 5.49 12.68 -3.17
C LEU A 69 6.84 12.69 -2.48
N ILE A 70 7.01 13.57 -1.49
CA ILE A 70 8.27 13.73 -0.78
C ILE A 70 8.61 12.42 -0.08
N SER A 71 7.62 11.79 0.55
CA SER A 71 7.81 10.52 1.23
C SER A 71 7.87 9.35 0.26
N PHE A 72 7.07 9.36 -0.81
CA PHE A 72 7.17 8.35 -1.88
C PHE A 72 8.60 8.28 -2.45
N HIS A 73 9.18 9.41 -2.84
CA HIS A 73 10.53 9.46 -3.44
C HIS A 73 11.67 9.18 -2.45
N LYS A 74 11.41 9.23 -1.13
CA LYS A 74 12.38 8.75 -0.12
C LYS A 74 12.49 7.22 -0.08
N ILE A 75 11.41 6.53 -0.45
CA ILE A 75 11.28 5.07 -0.43
C ILE A 75 11.60 4.50 -1.82
N VAL A 76 11.15 5.17 -2.88
CA VAL A 76 11.26 4.75 -4.27
C VAL A 76 11.97 5.84 -5.07
N GLU A 77 13.28 5.70 -5.22
CA GLU A 77 14.08 6.59 -6.08
C GLU A 77 13.99 6.15 -7.54
N GLU A 78 14.06 7.13 -8.44
CA GLU A 78 14.13 6.89 -9.89
C GLU A 78 15.37 6.08 -10.22
N GLN A 79 15.18 5.00 -10.99
CA GLN A 79 16.21 4.10 -11.45
C GLN A 79 15.97 3.79 -12.93
N SER A 80 16.99 3.30 -13.62
CA SER A 80 16.94 3.19 -15.08
C SER A 80 17.09 1.74 -15.56
N PHE A 81 16.39 1.44 -16.64
CA PHE A 81 16.63 0.25 -17.48
C PHE A 81 17.42 0.60 -18.75
N ASP A 82 17.92 1.84 -18.88
CA ASP A 82 18.78 2.24 -19.98
C ASP A 82 19.99 1.31 -20.10
N GLU A 83 20.26 0.79 -21.30
CA GLU A 83 21.29 -0.22 -21.55
C GLU A 83 22.69 0.20 -21.09
N HIS A 84 22.97 1.51 -21.03
CA HIS A 84 24.27 2.03 -20.59
C HIS A 84 24.41 2.10 -19.07
N GLU A 85 23.31 2.14 -18.34
CA GLU A 85 23.26 2.24 -16.87
C GLU A 85 22.79 0.94 -16.19
N TYR A 86 22.15 0.07 -16.95
CA TYR A 86 21.50 -1.13 -16.45
C TYR A 86 22.51 -2.21 -16.02
N THR A 87 22.48 -2.53 -14.73
CA THR A 87 23.33 -3.56 -14.12
C THR A 87 22.54 -4.76 -13.60
N GLY A 88 21.21 -4.75 -13.75
CA GLY A 88 20.31 -5.74 -13.13
C GLY A 88 20.19 -5.60 -11.62
N LYS A 89 20.61 -4.46 -11.05
CA LYS A 89 20.54 -4.13 -9.63
C LYS A 89 19.61 -2.93 -9.39
N PHE A 90 18.72 -3.06 -8.42
CA PHE A 90 17.81 -2.00 -7.98
C PHE A 90 17.84 -1.87 -6.46
N HIS A 91 17.36 -0.74 -5.96
CA HIS A 91 17.27 -0.49 -4.54
C HIS A 91 15.99 0.27 -4.16
N PHE A 92 15.53 0.01 -2.94
CA PHE A 92 14.39 0.68 -2.30
C PHE A 92 14.75 0.96 -0.86
N LYS A 93 14.04 1.87 -0.20
CA LYS A 93 14.33 2.21 1.20
C LYS A 93 13.13 1.95 2.10
N PHE A 94 13.35 1.39 3.28
CA PHE A 94 12.29 1.19 4.28
C PHE A 94 12.80 1.57 5.66
N TYR A 95 11.90 2.06 6.51
CA TYR A 95 12.20 2.31 7.92
C TYR A 95 12.19 1.00 8.69
N ASP A 96 13.27 0.73 9.42
CA ASP A 96 13.34 -0.39 10.36
C ASP A 96 12.76 -0.02 11.73
N GLU A 97 12.67 -1.01 12.61
CA GLU A 97 12.17 -0.86 13.99
C GLU A 97 12.96 0.19 14.81
N THR A 98 14.19 0.53 14.39
CA THR A 98 15.02 1.58 15.00
C THR A 98 14.76 2.98 14.39
N ARG A 99 13.72 3.10 13.55
CA ARG A 99 13.33 4.30 12.79
C ARG A 99 14.43 4.77 11.82
N GLN A 100 15.37 3.92 11.46
CA GLN A 100 16.40 4.24 10.49
C GLN A 100 15.94 3.82 9.09
N LEU A 101 16.16 4.70 8.12
CA LEU A 101 15.88 4.41 6.73
C LEU A 101 16.99 3.51 6.17
N LYS A 102 16.66 2.27 5.85
CA LYS A 102 17.57 1.25 5.34
C LYS A 102 17.41 1.09 3.83
N THR A 103 18.51 1.13 3.10
CA THR A 103 18.55 0.79 1.67
C THR A 103 18.59 -0.72 1.51
N ILE A 104 17.66 -1.24 0.73
CA ILE A 104 17.53 -2.65 0.40
C ILE A 104 17.83 -2.81 -1.08
N GLU A 105 18.94 -3.47 -1.37
CA GLU A 105 19.39 -3.77 -2.73
C GLU A 105 18.92 -5.16 -3.14
N ILE A 106 18.46 -5.28 -4.39
CA ILE A 106 17.98 -6.52 -4.99
C ILE A 106 18.49 -6.65 -6.43
N ASP A 107 18.58 -7.89 -6.92
CA ASP A 107 18.58 -8.13 -8.36
C ASP A 107 17.16 -7.98 -8.95
N ASP A 108 17.05 -7.81 -10.25
CA ASP A 108 15.77 -7.59 -10.94
C ASP A 108 15.09 -8.85 -11.47
N ARG A 109 15.60 -10.05 -11.16
CA ARG A 109 14.85 -11.28 -11.48
C ARG A 109 13.56 -11.30 -10.67
N LEU A 110 12.45 -11.63 -11.30
CA LEU A 110 11.14 -11.74 -10.67
C LEU A 110 10.61 -13.17 -10.83
N PRO A 111 10.03 -13.78 -9.77
CA PRO A 111 9.45 -15.12 -9.87
C PRO A 111 8.29 -15.16 -10.86
N ILE A 112 8.21 -16.23 -11.66
CA ILE A 112 7.19 -16.41 -12.70
C ILE A 112 6.36 -17.68 -12.51
N LYS A 113 5.07 -17.58 -12.82
CA LYS A 113 4.15 -18.73 -12.90
C LYS A 113 4.44 -19.55 -14.16
N PRO A 114 4.00 -20.82 -14.23
CA PRO A 114 4.13 -21.64 -15.44
C PRO A 114 3.51 -21.03 -16.70
N CYS A 115 2.47 -20.19 -16.55
CA CYS A 115 1.85 -19.46 -17.66
C CYS A 115 2.67 -18.26 -18.17
N GLY A 116 3.82 -17.96 -17.56
CA GLY A 116 4.72 -16.88 -17.96
C GLY A 116 4.44 -15.51 -17.32
N ALA A 117 3.34 -15.37 -16.57
CA ALA A 117 3.05 -14.17 -15.80
C ALA A 117 3.88 -14.11 -14.50
N LEU A 118 4.05 -12.91 -13.94
CA LEU A 118 4.70 -12.74 -12.63
C LEU A 118 3.93 -13.51 -11.53
N GLN A 119 4.64 -14.04 -10.55
CA GLN A 119 4.02 -14.82 -9.46
C GLN A 119 3.23 -13.93 -8.50
N TYR A 120 3.76 -12.75 -8.18
CA TYR A 120 3.26 -11.84 -7.16
C TYR A 120 2.69 -10.56 -7.80
N ALA A 121 3.16 -9.37 -7.42
CA ALA A 121 2.82 -8.11 -8.08
C ALA A 121 3.05 -8.18 -9.59
N GLN A 122 2.10 -7.63 -10.35
CA GLN A 122 2.12 -7.63 -11.80
C GLN A 122 2.69 -6.29 -12.30
N ASN A 123 3.44 -6.33 -13.39
CA ASN A 123 3.79 -5.13 -14.14
C ASN A 123 2.53 -4.54 -14.81
N VAL A 124 2.57 -3.24 -15.07
CA VAL A 124 1.54 -2.54 -15.86
C VAL A 124 2.18 -2.11 -17.17
N GLY A 125 1.84 -2.79 -18.26
CA GLY A 125 2.52 -2.58 -19.54
C GLY A 125 4.01 -2.89 -19.42
N ASP A 126 4.85 -1.89 -19.66
CA ASP A 126 6.31 -1.98 -19.56
C ASP A 126 6.88 -1.50 -18.22
N VAL A 127 6.05 -1.25 -17.20
CA VAL A 127 6.45 -0.62 -15.93
C VAL A 127 6.71 -1.62 -14.81
N PHE A 128 7.88 -1.53 -14.15
CA PHE A 128 8.36 -2.54 -13.18
C PHE A 128 8.68 -2.05 -11.76
N TRP A 129 8.58 -0.75 -11.43
CA TRP A 129 8.94 -0.28 -10.08
C TRP A 129 8.20 -1.02 -8.96
N TYR A 130 6.91 -1.34 -9.14
CA TYR A 130 6.09 -1.96 -8.09
C TYR A 130 6.45 -3.44 -7.86
N PRO A 131 6.55 -4.31 -8.89
CA PRO A 131 7.08 -5.66 -8.71
C PRO A 131 8.47 -5.71 -8.06
N LEU A 132 9.36 -4.79 -8.43
CA LEU A 132 10.69 -4.70 -7.83
C LEU A 132 10.62 -4.22 -6.37
N MET A 133 9.76 -3.25 -6.07
CA MET A 133 9.54 -2.76 -4.71
C MET A 133 8.99 -3.86 -3.80
N GLU A 134 8.04 -4.66 -4.30
CA GLU A 134 7.50 -5.80 -3.57
C GLU A 134 8.59 -6.83 -3.26
N LYS A 135 9.48 -7.13 -4.24
CA LYS A 135 10.64 -7.99 -4.00
C LYS A 135 11.57 -7.43 -2.92
N ALA A 136 11.89 -6.14 -2.98
CA ALA A 136 12.74 -5.51 -1.97
C ALA A 136 12.09 -5.52 -0.59
N TYR A 137 10.77 -5.34 -0.52
CA TYR A 137 10.03 -5.44 0.73
C TYR A 137 9.98 -6.89 1.26
N ALA A 138 9.83 -7.88 0.38
CA ALA A 138 9.94 -9.29 0.72
C ALA A 138 11.32 -9.62 1.28
N LYS A 139 12.41 -9.08 0.68
CA LYS A 139 13.77 -9.21 1.23
C LYS A 139 13.88 -8.56 2.61
N PHE A 140 13.34 -7.35 2.77
CA PHE A 140 13.35 -6.60 4.03
C PHE A 140 12.62 -7.34 5.16
N CYS A 141 11.47 -7.93 4.87
CA CYS A 141 10.71 -8.70 5.85
C CYS A 141 11.26 -10.12 6.04
N GLY A 142 11.84 -10.72 5.01
CA GLY A 142 12.52 -12.03 5.06
C GLY A 142 12.01 -13.03 4.02
N SER A 143 10.77 -12.90 3.55
CA SER A 143 10.24 -13.65 2.40
C SER A 143 8.97 -13.00 1.82
N TYR A 144 8.50 -13.51 0.66
CA TYR A 144 7.24 -13.07 0.07
C TYR A 144 6.03 -13.51 0.91
N GLU A 145 6.11 -14.66 1.57
CA GLU A 145 5.04 -15.18 2.43
C GLU A 145 4.84 -14.28 3.67
N GLN A 146 5.92 -13.72 4.22
CA GLN A 146 5.83 -12.86 5.41
C GLN A 146 5.11 -11.53 5.15
N ILE A 147 5.18 -11.01 3.91
CA ILE A 147 4.53 -9.73 3.57
C ILE A 147 3.03 -9.90 3.29
N GLU A 148 2.56 -11.12 3.04
CA GLU A 148 1.14 -11.45 2.86
C GLU A 148 0.36 -11.28 4.17
N THR A 149 0.93 -11.73 5.29
CA THR A 149 0.29 -11.70 6.62
C THR A 149 0.67 -10.47 7.45
N GLY A 150 1.25 -9.44 6.82
CA GLY A 150 1.70 -8.22 7.50
C GLY A 150 0.55 -7.44 8.16
N LEU A 151 0.90 -6.47 9.02
CA LEU A 151 -0.06 -5.57 9.67
C LEU A 151 -0.02 -4.19 9.03
N LEU A 152 -1.19 -3.57 8.78
CA LEU A 152 -1.28 -2.23 8.19
C LEU A 152 -0.47 -1.18 8.94
N ILE A 153 -0.51 -1.22 10.28
CA ILE A 153 0.27 -0.30 11.11
C ILE A 153 1.79 -0.44 10.87
N LYS A 154 2.30 -1.66 10.74
CA LYS A 154 3.71 -1.95 10.46
C LYS A 154 4.08 -1.54 9.05
N SER A 155 3.23 -1.86 8.07
CA SER A 155 3.42 -1.45 6.69
C SER A 155 3.49 0.07 6.54
N MET A 156 2.58 0.80 7.19
CA MET A 156 2.62 2.27 7.22
C MET A 156 3.90 2.77 7.88
N PHE A 157 4.32 2.18 9.00
CA PHE A 157 5.58 2.55 9.66
C PHE A 157 6.79 2.32 8.75
N HIS A 158 6.91 1.16 8.10
CA HIS A 158 8.03 0.84 7.20
C HIS A 158 8.16 1.83 6.03
N VAL A 159 7.06 2.42 5.57
CA VAL A 159 7.10 3.35 4.42
C VAL A 159 7.05 4.84 4.83
N THR A 160 6.72 5.17 6.07
CA THR A 160 6.62 6.57 6.55
C THR A 160 7.59 6.93 7.68
N GLY A 161 8.07 5.96 8.44
CA GLY A 161 8.83 6.14 9.67
C GLY A 161 7.99 6.68 10.84
N ARG A 162 6.66 6.74 10.67
CA ARG A 162 5.70 7.28 11.63
C ARG A 162 4.82 6.17 12.17
N ASN A 163 4.47 6.28 13.44
CA ASN A 163 3.46 5.40 14.02
C ASN A 163 2.09 5.99 13.65
N PRO A 164 1.24 5.25 12.93
CA PRO A 164 -0.11 5.69 12.67
C PRO A 164 -0.88 5.85 13.98
N GLU A 165 -1.59 6.96 14.09
CA GLU A 165 -2.71 7.05 15.03
C GLU A 165 -3.90 6.31 14.42
N TRP A 166 -4.77 5.76 15.24
CA TRP A 166 -5.98 5.13 14.73
C TRP A 166 -7.17 5.44 15.62
N PHE A 167 -8.34 5.40 15.00
CA PHE A 167 -9.63 5.44 15.68
C PHE A 167 -10.50 4.32 15.13
N ASP A 168 -11.28 3.71 16.02
CA ASP A 168 -12.16 2.59 15.70
C ASP A 168 -13.60 2.87 16.14
N ASN A 169 -14.51 2.02 15.67
CA ASN A 169 -15.94 2.21 15.82
C ASN A 169 -16.47 1.53 17.11
N GLY A 170 -15.59 1.11 18.02
CA GLY A 170 -15.92 0.25 19.16
C GLY A 170 -15.28 0.63 20.50
N ALA A 171 -14.33 1.57 20.53
CA ALA A 171 -13.72 2.06 21.75
C ALA A 171 -14.63 3.06 22.45
N GLU A 172 -14.91 2.81 23.74
CA GLU A 172 -15.68 3.67 24.65
C GLU A 172 -15.15 5.12 24.76
N SER A 173 -13.96 5.40 24.23
CA SER A 173 -13.25 6.69 24.31
C SER A 173 -13.31 7.56 23.05
N CYS A 174 -13.89 7.09 21.93
CA CYS A 174 -13.95 7.87 20.70
C CYS A 174 -15.29 8.61 20.56
N LEU A 175 -15.24 9.89 20.15
CA LEU A 175 -16.39 10.75 19.81
C LEU A 175 -17.46 9.96 19.02
N PRO A 176 -18.77 10.26 19.18
CA PRO A 176 -19.85 9.44 18.64
C PRO A 176 -19.59 9.15 17.16
N PHE A 177 -19.38 7.87 16.88
CA PHE A 177 -19.02 7.33 15.58
C PHE A 177 -20.25 7.30 14.66
N ASN A 178 -20.91 8.44 14.49
CA ASN A 178 -22.00 8.61 13.55
C ASN A 178 -21.46 9.10 12.20
N ALA A 179 -22.27 8.94 11.16
CA ALA A 179 -21.91 9.27 9.79
C ALA A 179 -21.45 10.73 9.61
N GLU A 180 -22.03 11.66 10.37
CA GLU A 180 -21.71 13.09 10.32
C GLU A 180 -20.35 13.41 10.96
N GLY A 181 -20.09 12.83 12.13
CA GLY A 181 -18.84 12.97 12.87
C GLY A 181 -17.66 12.43 12.06
N ILE A 182 -17.84 11.26 11.43
CA ILE A 182 -16.79 10.67 10.59
C ILE A 182 -16.52 11.52 9.35
N TYR A 183 -17.57 11.99 8.67
CA TYR A 183 -17.40 12.88 7.54
C TYR A 183 -16.61 14.14 7.91
N SER A 184 -17.00 14.81 9.00
CA SER A 184 -16.35 16.03 9.47
C SER A 184 -14.90 15.80 9.90
N ASN A 185 -14.62 14.69 10.59
CA ASN A 185 -13.28 14.33 11.02
C ASN A 185 -12.37 14.01 9.82
N LEU A 186 -12.82 13.13 8.92
CA LEU A 186 -12.07 12.79 7.71
C LEU A 186 -11.79 14.04 6.87
N ARG A 187 -12.78 14.92 6.69
CA ARG A 187 -12.61 16.20 5.98
C ARG A 187 -11.50 17.05 6.59
N ASN A 188 -11.51 17.24 7.90
CA ASN A 188 -10.49 18.01 8.62
C ASN A 188 -9.08 17.39 8.47
N LEU A 189 -8.97 16.06 8.55
CA LEU A 189 -7.69 15.35 8.36
C LEU A 189 -7.19 15.48 6.90
N ILE A 190 -8.09 15.38 5.92
CA ILE A 190 -7.77 15.57 4.49
C ILE A 190 -7.30 17.00 4.22
N GLU A 191 -7.98 18.02 4.79
CA GLU A 191 -7.59 19.44 4.67
C GLU A 191 -6.18 19.69 5.24
N LYS A 192 -5.79 18.96 6.30
CA LYS A 192 -4.43 18.96 6.87
C LYS A 192 -3.42 18.15 6.07
N LYS A 193 -3.82 17.53 4.96
CA LYS A 193 -2.98 16.65 4.11
C LYS A 193 -2.42 15.43 4.86
N ILE A 194 -3.16 14.93 5.84
CA ILE A 194 -2.82 13.71 6.56
C ILE A 194 -3.11 12.50 5.67
N ILE A 195 -2.22 11.51 5.68
CA ILE A 195 -2.43 10.25 4.97
C ILE A 195 -3.43 9.41 5.76
N LEU A 196 -4.47 8.92 5.08
CA LEU A 196 -5.55 8.16 5.69
C LEU A 196 -5.70 6.81 4.99
N VAL A 197 -5.69 5.74 5.78
CA VAL A 197 -5.96 4.37 5.32
C VAL A 197 -6.95 3.72 6.29
N CYS A 198 -7.79 2.81 5.81
CA CYS A 198 -8.76 2.12 6.66
C CYS A 198 -8.69 0.61 6.47
N LYS A 199 -9.24 -0.11 7.43
CA LYS A 199 -9.36 -1.57 7.42
C LYS A 199 -10.82 -1.98 7.59
N LEU A 200 -11.26 -3.00 6.86
CA LEU A 200 -12.59 -3.61 6.95
C LEU A 200 -12.76 -4.45 8.23
N ARG A 201 -14.01 -4.50 8.73
CA ARG A 201 -14.38 -5.18 9.99
C ARG A 201 -14.21 -6.69 9.94
N ASN A 202 -14.61 -7.34 8.85
CA ASN A 202 -14.50 -8.79 8.66
C ASN A 202 -14.22 -9.07 7.18
N PRO A 203 -12.97 -9.33 6.76
CA PRO A 203 -12.75 -10.09 5.54
C PRO A 203 -13.17 -11.53 5.83
N GLU A 204 -14.05 -12.12 5.01
CA GLU A 204 -14.26 -13.58 5.11
C GLU A 204 -12.90 -14.29 4.99
N GLU A 205 -12.65 -15.20 5.94
CA GLU A 205 -11.56 -16.18 6.00
C GLU A 205 -10.18 -15.75 5.48
N ASN A 206 -9.28 -15.52 6.46
CA ASN A 206 -7.86 -15.19 6.31
C ASN A 206 -7.56 -13.83 5.69
N ASN A 207 -6.54 -13.16 6.23
CA ASN A 207 -5.91 -11.97 5.68
C ASN A 207 -5.32 -12.17 4.24
N GLN A 208 -5.67 -13.26 3.55
CA GLN A 208 -5.05 -13.78 2.33
C GLN A 208 -5.86 -13.51 1.05
N ALA A 209 -7.19 -13.33 1.09
CA ALA A 209 -7.96 -13.22 -0.17
C ALA A 209 -8.16 -11.78 -0.67
N TYR A 210 -8.22 -10.78 0.22
CA TYR A 210 -8.31 -9.38 -0.18
C TYR A 210 -7.60 -8.55 0.87
N GLY A 211 -6.61 -7.76 0.47
CA GLY A 211 -6.06 -6.70 1.32
C GLY A 211 -7.24 -5.89 1.86
N SER A 212 -7.60 -6.12 3.11
CA SER A 212 -8.88 -5.70 3.69
C SER A 212 -8.82 -4.24 4.07
N GLY A 213 -8.16 -3.43 3.28
CA GLY A 213 -7.88 -2.04 3.56
C GLY A 213 -7.83 -1.20 2.31
N PHE A 214 -8.17 0.07 2.51
CA PHE A 214 -8.31 1.05 1.44
C PHE A 214 -7.51 2.29 1.80
N THR A 215 -7.05 3.00 0.78
CA THR A 215 -6.63 4.38 0.97
C THR A 215 -7.86 5.27 0.96
N ILE A 216 -8.02 6.15 1.95
CA ILE A 216 -9.06 7.19 1.93
C ILE A 216 -8.53 8.38 1.12
N ILE A 217 -9.20 8.67 0.01
CA ILE A 217 -8.79 9.70 -0.94
C ILE A 217 -9.38 11.04 -0.55
N ASP A 218 -10.70 11.09 -0.39
CA ASP A 218 -11.43 12.32 -0.11
C ASP A 218 -12.77 12.00 0.57
N VAL A 219 -13.50 13.05 0.95
CA VAL A 219 -14.91 12.98 1.30
C VAL A 219 -15.70 14.00 0.49
N THR A 220 -16.90 13.63 0.04
CA THR A 220 -17.70 14.46 -0.87
C THR A 220 -19.19 14.40 -0.56
N GLU A 221 -19.92 15.44 -0.95
CA GLU A 221 -21.39 15.47 -0.88
C GLU A 221 -21.96 15.35 -2.29
N LYS A 222 -22.88 14.41 -2.48
CA LYS A 222 -23.53 14.19 -3.78
C LYS A 222 -25.02 13.99 -3.58
N ARG A 223 -25.82 14.53 -4.52
CA ARG A 223 -27.24 14.20 -4.59
C ARG A 223 -27.41 12.79 -5.16
N ARG A 224 -28.12 11.95 -4.45
CA ARG A 224 -28.51 10.61 -4.86
C ARG A 224 -30.02 10.50 -4.86
N ILE A 225 -30.58 9.77 -5.82
CA ILE A 225 -31.99 9.41 -5.82
C ILE A 225 -32.15 8.23 -4.86
N SER A 226 -32.96 8.41 -3.81
CA SER A 226 -33.30 7.34 -2.87
C SER A 226 -34.11 6.25 -3.56
N ASN A 227 -34.30 5.12 -2.89
CA ASN A 227 -35.12 4.03 -3.45
C ASN A 227 -36.57 4.48 -3.73
N ASP A 228 -37.04 5.49 -3.01
CA ASP A 228 -38.38 6.08 -3.16
C ASP A 228 -38.43 7.17 -4.23
N GLY A 229 -37.34 7.37 -4.99
CA GLY A 229 -37.26 8.36 -6.08
C GLY A 229 -36.96 9.79 -5.60
N ILE A 230 -36.65 10.00 -4.33
CA ILE A 230 -36.45 11.33 -3.75
C ILE A 230 -34.97 11.74 -3.86
N PRO A 231 -34.65 12.93 -4.39
CA PRO A 231 -33.28 13.44 -4.38
C PRO A 231 -32.84 13.80 -2.96
N GLU A 232 -31.87 13.06 -2.42
CA GLU A 232 -31.29 13.29 -1.09
C GLU A 232 -29.82 13.71 -1.22
N LEU A 233 -29.40 14.69 -0.41
CA LEU A 233 -27.99 15.03 -0.28
C LEU A 233 -27.33 14.02 0.66
N ARG A 234 -26.36 13.27 0.14
CA ARG A 234 -25.64 12.23 0.88
C ARG A 234 -24.15 12.54 0.94
N LYS A 235 -23.51 12.08 2.02
CA LYS A 235 -22.08 12.23 2.28
C LYS A 235 -21.39 10.91 1.96
N PHE A 236 -20.28 11.00 1.24
CA PHE A 236 -19.53 9.85 0.75
C PHE A 236 -18.07 9.94 1.17
N VAL A 237 -17.49 8.77 1.44
CA VAL A 237 -16.05 8.56 1.56
C VAL A 237 -15.55 7.97 0.24
N GLN A 238 -14.54 8.59 -0.35
CA GLN A 238 -13.90 8.11 -1.57
C GLN A 238 -12.74 7.17 -1.22
N LEU A 239 -12.88 5.91 -1.59
CA LEU A 239 -11.97 4.83 -1.23
C LEU A 239 -11.22 4.33 -2.46
N ARG A 240 -9.91 4.13 -2.32
CA ARG A 240 -9.10 3.47 -3.34
C ARG A 240 -8.69 2.10 -2.85
N HIS A 241 -9.04 1.08 -3.62
CA HIS A 241 -8.52 -0.26 -3.41
C HIS A 241 -7.04 -0.32 -3.87
N PRO A 242 -6.17 -0.97 -3.09
CA PRO A 242 -4.74 -1.11 -3.38
C PRO A 242 -4.40 -1.62 -4.79
N SER A 243 -5.16 -2.58 -5.32
CA SER A 243 -4.93 -3.14 -6.66
C SER A 243 -5.31 -2.20 -7.83
N GLY A 244 -5.87 -1.03 -7.52
CA GLY A 244 -6.39 -0.08 -8.51
C GLY A 244 -7.73 -0.46 -9.12
N LYS A 245 -8.31 -1.62 -8.77
CA LYS A 245 -9.63 -2.08 -9.23
C LYS A 245 -10.49 -2.49 -8.05
N ILE A 246 -11.78 -2.18 -8.12
CA ILE A 246 -12.80 -2.65 -7.19
C ILE A 246 -13.76 -3.53 -8.01
N PRO A 247 -13.77 -4.87 -7.82
CA PRO A 247 -14.69 -5.76 -8.51
C PRO A 247 -16.14 -5.43 -8.20
N GLU A 248 -17.05 -5.69 -9.15
CA GLU A 248 -18.49 -5.44 -8.97
C GLU A 248 -19.08 -6.19 -7.77
N SER A 249 -18.62 -7.42 -7.51
CA SER A 249 -19.00 -8.19 -6.32
C SER A 249 -18.64 -7.43 -5.03
N MET A 250 -17.39 -6.96 -4.92
CA MET A 250 -16.93 -6.17 -3.79
C MET A 250 -17.72 -4.86 -3.65
N MET A 251 -18.08 -4.22 -4.76
CA MET A 251 -18.92 -3.02 -4.71
C MET A 251 -20.30 -3.33 -4.10
N ALA A 252 -20.94 -4.41 -4.52
CA ALA A 252 -22.24 -4.84 -4.01
C ALA A 252 -22.16 -5.18 -2.51
N ASP A 253 -21.17 -5.99 -2.11
CA ASP A 253 -20.99 -6.45 -0.74
C ASP A 253 -20.70 -5.30 0.23
N MET A 254 -19.86 -4.35 -0.20
CA MET A 254 -19.47 -3.20 0.61
C MET A 254 -20.49 -2.05 0.55
N GLY A 255 -21.42 -2.07 -0.40
CA GLY A 255 -22.35 -0.96 -0.64
C GLY A 255 -21.66 0.28 -1.23
N ILE A 256 -20.68 0.09 -2.12
CA ILE A 256 -20.06 1.16 -2.90
C ILE A 256 -21.05 1.59 -3.99
N TYR A 257 -21.40 2.88 -3.99
CA TYR A 257 -22.44 3.44 -4.84
C TYR A 257 -22.02 3.54 -6.31
N GLU A 258 -20.82 4.07 -6.57
CA GLU A 258 -20.28 4.22 -7.91
C GLU A 258 -18.74 4.27 -7.86
N LEU A 259 -18.11 4.09 -9.01
CA LEU A 259 -16.68 4.33 -9.19
C LEU A 259 -16.43 5.68 -9.86
N THR A 260 -15.38 6.37 -9.45
CA THR A 260 -14.83 7.51 -10.19
C THR A 260 -14.16 7.03 -11.48
N SER A 261 -13.85 7.96 -12.39
CA SER A 261 -13.07 7.66 -13.60
C SER A 261 -11.67 7.10 -13.32
N LEU A 262 -11.20 7.18 -12.07
CA LEU A 262 -9.91 6.68 -11.62
C LEU A 262 -10.01 5.37 -10.81
N GLY A 263 -11.20 4.75 -10.79
CA GLY A 263 -11.46 3.47 -10.14
C GLY A 263 -11.58 3.55 -8.62
N GLU A 264 -11.89 4.73 -8.06
CA GLU A 264 -12.13 4.89 -6.62
C GLU A 264 -13.61 4.73 -6.31
N GLY A 265 -13.95 3.99 -5.26
CA GLY A 265 -15.32 3.77 -4.85
C GLY A 265 -15.86 4.88 -3.96
N LEU A 266 -17.05 5.39 -4.26
CA LEU A 266 -17.80 6.27 -3.37
C LEU A 266 -18.69 5.43 -2.46
N MET A 267 -18.42 5.45 -1.17
CA MET A 267 -19.19 4.74 -0.14
C MET A 267 -19.92 5.74 0.76
N ASP A 268 -21.21 5.55 0.98
CA ASP A 268 -21.99 6.38 1.91
C ASP A 268 -21.38 6.32 3.32
N THR A 269 -21.30 7.44 4.03
CA THR A 269 -20.67 7.51 5.35
C THR A 269 -21.35 6.62 6.40
N GLU A 270 -22.66 6.36 6.29
CA GLU A 270 -23.35 5.37 7.13
C GLU A 270 -22.85 3.95 6.85
N LYS A 271 -22.64 3.62 5.58
CA LYS A 271 -22.07 2.32 5.19
C LYS A 271 -20.62 2.19 5.64
N PHE A 272 -19.83 3.26 5.48
CA PHE A 272 -18.44 3.30 5.92
C PHE A 272 -18.30 3.00 7.41
N VAL A 273 -19.13 3.62 8.26
CA VAL A 273 -19.17 3.36 9.70
C VAL A 273 -19.54 1.91 10.04
N ASN A 274 -20.30 1.23 9.19
CA ASN A 274 -20.68 -0.16 9.44
C ASN A 274 -19.64 -1.16 8.93
N GLN A 275 -18.98 -0.84 7.81
CA GLN A 275 -18.07 -1.75 7.10
C GLN A 275 -16.64 -1.68 7.63
N MET A 276 -16.19 -0.52 8.12
CA MET A 276 -14.81 -0.33 8.57
C MET A 276 -14.62 -0.74 10.03
N GLN A 277 -13.51 -1.43 10.31
CA GLN A 277 -13.02 -1.69 11.66
C GLN A 277 -12.41 -0.43 12.26
N CYS A 278 -11.50 0.19 11.51
CA CYS A 278 -10.67 1.28 11.97
C CYS A 278 -10.18 2.14 10.80
N VAL A 279 -9.84 3.38 11.13
CA VAL A 279 -9.14 4.32 10.27
C VAL A 279 -7.81 4.65 10.93
N TYR A 280 -6.75 4.61 10.14
CA TYR A 280 -5.41 5.01 10.52
C TYR A 280 -5.05 6.35 9.86
N SER A 281 -4.47 7.24 10.64
CA SER A 281 -3.98 8.54 10.22
C SER A 281 -2.48 8.66 10.42
N VAL A 282 -1.79 9.16 9.40
CA VAL A 282 -0.34 9.40 9.43
C VAL A 282 -0.04 10.84 9.02
N ASP A 283 0.42 11.64 9.97
CA ASP A 283 0.83 13.02 9.73
C ASP A 283 2.29 13.09 9.25
N MET A 284 2.47 13.56 8.01
CA MET A 284 3.78 13.72 7.37
C MET A 284 4.36 15.14 7.55
N SER A 285 3.58 16.10 8.08
CA SER A 285 3.97 17.50 8.24
C SER A 285 5.08 17.72 9.28
N MET A 286 5.29 16.77 10.19
CA MET A 286 6.37 16.80 11.20
C MET A 286 7.79 16.61 10.62
N HIS A 287 8.04 16.98 9.38
CA HIS A 287 9.39 17.14 8.82
C HIS A 287 10.22 18.23 9.53
N GLN A 288 9.64 19.00 10.46
CA GLN A 288 10.30 20.13 11.13
C GLN A 288 10.66 19.94 12.60
N LEU A 289 10.22 18.88 13.29
CA LEU A 289 10.62 18.69 14.68
C LEU A 289 11.95 17.94 14.76
N ARG A 290 13.00 18.75 14.94
CA ARG A 290 14.33 18.35 15.41
C ARG A 290 14.20 17.31 16.53
N ARG A 291 15.12 16.34 16.51
CA ARG A 291 15.42 15.41 17.61
C ARG A 291 15.32 16.13 18.96
N SER A 292 14.35 15.72 19.78
CA SER A 292 14.43 15.85 21.22
C SER A 292 14.91 14.50 21.76
N PRO A 293 16.14 14.39 22.30
CA PRO A 293 16.51 13.20 23.05
C PRO A 293 15.70 13.22 24.36
N GLY A 294 14.84 12.23 24.60
CA GLY A 294 14.20 12.09 25.92
C GLY A 294 12.75 11.61 25.98
N LEU A 295 12.20 10.95 24.96
CA LEU A 295 10.96 10.17 25.11
C LEU A 295 11.21 8.76 24.60
N ASP A 296 11.80 7.97 25.50
CA ASP A 296 12.02 6.54 25.35
C ASP A 296 10.69 5.80 25.15
N ALA A 297 10.77 4.80 24.27
CA ALA A 297 10.05 3.53 24.35
C ALA A 297 8.62 3.55 24.92
N ILE A 298 7.64 3.81 24.06
CA ILE A 298 6.41 3.02 24.13
C ILE A 298 6.66 1.80 23.25
N SER A 299 7.36 0.83 23.83
CA SER A 299 7.37 -0.54 23.33
C SER A 299 5.92 -0.98 23.27
N ILE A 300 5.38 -1.18 22.07
CA ILE A 300 4.21 -2.05 21.92
C ILE A 300 4.64 -3.38 22.56
N PRO A 301 3.93 -3.92 23.56
CA PRO A 301 4.31 -5.18 24.15
C PRO A 301 4.38 -6.22 23.04
N PHE A 302 5.58 -6.74 22.81
CA PHE A 302 5.80 -7.94 22.03
C PHE A 302 4.99 -9.03 22.74
N ILE A 303 3.87 -9.42 22.14
CA ILE A 303 3.21 -10.68 22.47
C ILE A 303 3.99 -11.70 21.63
N PRO A 304 4.92 -12.48 22.21
CA PRO A 304 5.44 -13.63 21.49
C PRO A 304 4.25 -14.50 21.15
N GLU A 305 4.06 -14.81 19.86
CA GLU A 305 3.27 -15.98 19.50
C GLU A 305 3.85 -17.14 20.30
N LYS A 306 3.02 -17.76 21.15
CA LYS A 306 3.40 -19.04 21.74
C LYS A 306 3.71 -19.95 20.57
N GLU A 307 4.96 -20.39 20.47
CA GLU A 307 5.34 -21.50 19.61
C GLU A 307 4.28 -22.59 19.79
N ASN A 308 3.52 -22.85 18.73
CA ASN A 308 2.68 -24.02 18.67
C ASN A 308 3.63 -25.19 18.39
N PRO A 309 3.89 -26.11 19.34
CA PRO A 309 4.87 -27.18 19.16
C PRO A 309 4.44 -28.26 18.16
N TYR A 310 3.41 -27.98 17.34
CA TYR A 310 2.88 -28.88 16.32
C TYR A 310 2.59 -28.15 15.00
N VAL A 311 3.61 -27.58 14.35
CA VAL A 311 3.65 -27.52 12.87
C VAL A 311 5.04 -27.90 12.41
N ASN A 312 5.20 -29.19 12.13
CA ASN A 312 6.38 -29.77 11.54
C ASN A 312 6.65 -29.21 10.14
N SER A 313 7.86 -28.70 9.97
CA SER A 313 8.75 -28.90 8.81
C SER A 313 8.15 -28.85 7.39
N HIS A 314 8.42 -27.74 6.69
CA HIS A 314 8.88 -27.83 5.30
C HIS A 314 10.24 -27.14 5.15
N ARG A 315 11.23 -27.70 5.87
CA ARG A 315 12.60 -27.79 5.37
C ARG A 315 12.60 -28.66 4.12
N ALA A 316 13.45 -28.30 3.17
CA ALA A 316 13.75 -28.97 1.91
C ALA A 316 13.48 -30.48 1.86
N LYS A 317 12.83 -30.92 0.78
CA LYS A 317 13.12 -32.22 0.16
C LYS A 317 13.18 -32.03 -1.36
N HIS A 318 14.27 -32.60 -1.90
CA HIS A 318 14.73 -32.85 -3.27
C HIS A 318 13.90 -32.37 -4.46
#